data_AF-A0A3B8VU66-F1
#
_entry.id   AF-A0A3B8VU66-F1
#
_cell.length_a   1.000
_cell.length_b   1.000
_cell.length_c   1.000
_cell.angle_alpha   90.00
_cell.angle_beta   90.00
_cell.angle_gamma   90.00
#
_symmetry.space_group_name_H-M   'P 1'
#
loop_
_entity.id
_entity.type
_entity.pdbx_description
1 polymer ?
#
loop_
_entity_poly.entity_id
_entity_poly.type
_entity_poly.pdbx_seq_one_letter_code
_entity_poly.pdbx_strand_id
1 'polypeptide(L)'
;MSDHDNVSLKTIIFDFDFTLADSSIPIVECVNYGLRGLGLPEASSDEIGRTIGLHLSEALVVLTGEEQQPNADKFLALFGDR
;
A
#
# COMPACT_ATOMS: atom_id res chain seq x y z
N MET A 1 10.43 -42.00 22.12
CA MET A 1 10.05 -41.37 20.84
C MET A 1 8.97 -40.37 21.16
N SER A 2 9.30 -39.08 21.12
CA SER A 2 8.40 -38.00 21.51
C SER A 2 7.37 -37.81 20.39
N ASP A 3 6.09 -38.05 20.71
CA ASP A 3 4.97 -37.68 19.86
C ASP A 3 5.06 -36.20 19.57
N HIS A 4 5.30 -35.85 18.30
CA HIS A 4 5.08 -34.50 17.83
C HIS A 4 3.56 -34.40 17.63
N ASP A 5 2.88 -33.68 18.52
CA ASP A 5 1.49 -33.31 18.31
C ASP A 5 1.38 -32.63 16.93
N ASN A 6 0.76 -33.33 15.98
CA ASN A 6 0.62 -32.85 14.63
C ASN A 6 -0.44 -31.74 14.64
N VAL A 7 0.01 -30.48 14.65
CA VAL A 7 -0.89 -29.33 14.61
C VAL A 7 -1.60 -29.30 13.26
N SER A 8 -2.89 -29.65 13.25
CA SER A 8 -3.74 -29.52 12.07
C SER A 8 -4.18 -28.07 11.91
N LEU A 9 -3.56 -27.36 10.97
CA LEU A 9 -4.01 -26.04 10.53
C LEU A 9 -5.30 -26.18 9.71
N LYS A 10 -6.39 -25.59 10.20
CA LYS A 10 -7.70 -25.65 9.54
C LYS A 10 -7.94 -24.52 8.55
N THR A 11 -7.25 -23.38 8.73
CA THR A 11 -7.40 -22.18 7.91
C THR A 11 -6.08 -21.44 7.82
N ILE A 12 -5.76 -20.93 6.64
CA ILE A 12 -4.64 -20.02 6.38
C ILE A 12 -5.20 -18.81 5.62
N ILE A 13 -4.88 -17.61 6.09
CA ILE A 13 -5.27 -16.35 5.45
C ILE A 13 -3.98 -15.67 4.98
N PHE A 14 -3.98 -15.21 3.74
CA PHE A 14 -2.87 -14.49 3.14
C PHE A 14 -3.28 -13.05 2.89
N ASP A 15 -2.34 -12.15 3.11
CA ASP A 15 -2.38 -10.82 2.50
C ASP A 15 -2.19 -10.94 0.97
N PHE A 16 -2.46 -9.89 0.22
CA PHE A 16 -2.40 -9.89 -1.24
C PHE A 16 -1.11 -9.27 -1.77
N ASP A 17 -0.90 -7.98 -1.52
CA ASP A 17 0.19 -7.21 -2.12
C ASP A 17 1.55 -7.69 -1.58
N PHE A 18 2.47 -8.04 -2.49
CA PHE A 18 3.75 -8.68 -2.19
C PHE A 18 3.70 -10.03 -1.45
N THR A 19 2.53 -10.53 -1.09
CA THR A 19 2.35 -11.88 -0.52
C THR A 19 1.92 -12.87 -1.59
N LEU A 20 0.88 -12.55 -2.37
CA LEU A 20 0.34 -13.41 -3.43
C LEU A 20 0.62 -12.86 -4.84
N ALA A 21 0.79 -11.55 -4.98
CA ALA A 21 1.01 -10.90 -6.25
C ALA A 21 2.04 -9.77 -6.17
N ASP A 22 2.79 -9.59 -7.26
CA ASP A 22 3.52 -8.36 -7.50
C ASP A 22 2.57 -7.35 -8.16
N SER A 23 1.91 -6.56 -7.32
CA SER A 23 1.00 -5.47 -7.67
C SER A 23 1.70 -4.11 -7.73
N SER A 24 3.05 -4.08 -7.69
CA SER A 24 3.81 -2.83 -7.57
C SER A 24 3.57 -1.85 -8.72
N ILE A 25 3.54 -2.34 -9.96
CA ILE A 25 3.35 -1.50 -11.16
C ILE A 25 2.03 -0.71 -11.11
N PRO A 26 0.84 -1.35 -10.98
CA PRO A 26 -0.41 -0.60 -10.91
C PRO A 26 -0.48 0.29 -9.66
N ILE A 27 0.05 -0.15 -8.51
CA ILE A 27 0.08 0.69 -7.31
C ILE A 27 0.89 1.97 -7.54
N VAL A 28 2.07 1.87 -8.17
CA VAL A 28 2.90 3.04 -8.51
C VAL A 28 2.15 4.00 -9.42
N GLU A 29 1.41 3.49 -10.42
CA GLU A 29 0.60 4.33 -11.30
C GLU A 29 -0.50 5.07 -10.54
N CYS A 30 -1.27 4.37 -9.69
CA CYS A 30 -2.39 4.94 -8.93
C CYS A 30 -1.89 5.94 -7.87
N VAL A 31 -0.80 5.65 -7.17
CA VAL A 31 -0.19 6.59 -6.20
C VAL A 31 0.27 7.85 -6.91
N ASN A 32 1.04 7.74 -7.98
CA ASN A 32 1.52 8.93 -8.70
C ASN A 32 0.37 9.69 -9.39
N TYR A 33 -0.71 9.02 -9.78
CA TYR A 33 -1.94 9.70 -10.19
C TYR A 33 -2.56 10.53 -9.06
N GLY A 34 -2.68 9.97 -7.86
CA GLY A 34 -3.14 10.67 -6.67
C GLY A 34 -2.26 11.87 -6.31
N LEU A 35 -0.94 11.71 -6.31
CA LEU A 35 0.02 12.79 -6.01
C LEU A 35 -0.10 13.95 -7.01
N ARG A 36 -0.14 13.65 -8.32
CA ARG A 36 -0.39 14.66 -9.35
C ARG A 36 -1.72 15.39 -9.15
N GLY A 37 -2.80 14.68 -8.81
CA GLY A 37 -4.12 15.27 -8.57
C GLY A 37 -4.19 16.18 -7.33
N LEU A 38 -3.24 16.04 -6.40
CA LEU A 38 -3.04 16.94 -5.27
C LEU A 38 -2.07 18.10 -5.57
N GLY A 39 -1.42 18.09 -6.74
CA GLY A 39 -0.36 19.06 -7.07
C GLY A 39 0.96 18.79 -6.35
N LEU A 40 1.16 17.56 -5.86
CA LEU A 40 2.37 17.11 -5.17
C LEU A 40 3.34 16.47 -6.17
N PRO A 41 4.66 16.48 -5.87
CA PRO A 41 5.63 15.76 -6.68
C PRO A 41 5.34 14.26 -6.67
N GLU A 42 5.60 13.60 -7.80
CA GLU A 42 5.58 12.14 -7.88
C GLU A 42 6.71 11.53 -7.05
N ALA A 43 6.45 10.35 -6.50
CA ALA A 43 7.44 9.55 -5.79
C ALA A 43 8.02 8.47 -6.72
N SER A 44 9.25 8.06 -6.44
CA SER A 44 9.87 6.95 -7.16
C SER A 44 9.18 5.63 -6.85
N SER A 45 9.30 4.65 -7.76
CA SER A 45 8.76 3.31 -7.54
C SER A 45 9.30 2.65 -6.27
N ASP A 46 10.55 2.94 -5.90
CA ASP A 46 11.18 2.40 -4.70
C ASP A 46 10.59 3.02 -3.42
N GLU A 47 10.28 4.33 -3.43
CA GLU A 47 9.64 5.01 -2.31
C GLU A 47 8.21 4.52 -2.11
N ILE A 48 7.45 4.39 -3.22
CA ILE A 48 6.08 3.87 -3.19
C ILE A 48 6.07 2.39 -2.80
N GLY A 49 7.02 1.59 -3.29
CA GLY A 49 7.14 0.18 -2.95
C GLY A 49 7.31 -0.06 -1.45
N ARG A 50 7.94 0.86 -0.72
CA ARG A 50 8.10 0.78 0.74
C ARG A 50 6.82 1.10 1.53
N THR A 51 5.79 1.64 0.88
CA THR A 51 4.50 1.95 1.51
C THR A 51 3.39 0.95 1.16
N ILE A 52 3.67 -0.03 0.28
CA ILE A 52 2.75 -1.12 -0.05
C ILE A 52 2.45 -1.93 1.21
N GLY A 53 1.16 -2.11 1.50
CA GLY A 53 0.67 -2.74 2.73
C GLY A 53 0.27 -1.74 3.84
N LEU A 54 0.60 -0.45 3.71
CA LEU A 54 0.07 0.60 4.59
C LEU A 54 -1.35 1.01 4.18
N HIS A 55 -2.09 1.64 5.09
CA HIS A 55 -3.28 2.36 4.71
C HIS A 55 -2.90 3.56 3.82
N LEU A 56 -3.72 3.88 2.80
CA LEU A 56 -3.40 4.95 1.84
C LEU A 56 -3.19 6.32 2.48
N SER A 57 -3.87 6.61 3.60
CA SER A 57 -3.63 7.83 4.39
C SER A 57 -2.22 7.87 4.99
N GLU A 58 -1.73 6.73 5.50
CA GLU A 58 -0.38 6.61 6.06
C GLU A 58 0.66 6.68 4.95
N ALA A 59 0.40 6.02 3.81
CA ALA A 59 1.26 6.08 2.63
C ALA A 59 1.44 7.53 2.15
N LEU A 60 0.36 8.32 2.10
CA LEU A 60 0.45 9.75 1.75
C LEU A 60 1.39 10.51 2.69
N VAL A 61 1.25 10.33 4.00
CA VAL A 61 2.10 10.99 5.00
C VAL A 61 3.56 10.56 4.87
N VAL A 62 3.83 9.26 4.72
CA VAL A 62 5.19 8.75 4.55
C VAL A 62 5.85 9.33 3.30
N LEU A 63 5.11 9.48 2.21
CA LEU A 63 5.64 9.98 0.93
C LEU A 63 5.77 11.50 0.88
N THR A 64 4.94 12.24 1.61
CA THR A 64 4.75 13.69 1.35
C THR A 64 4.75 14.59 2.59
N GLY A 65 4.80 14.01 3.79
CA GLY A 65 4.81 14.74 5.06
C GLY A 65 3.46 14.78 5.79
N GLU A 66 3.52 14.93 7.11
CA GLU A 66 2.35 15.01 8.01
C GLU A 66 1.40 16.17 7.68
N GLU A 67 1.92 17.25 7.09
CA GLU A 67 1.11 18.39 6.65
C GLU A 67 0.09 18.03 5.56
N GLN A 68 0.29 16.90 4.87
CA GLN A 68 -0.63 16.41 3.83
C GLN A 68 -1.72 15.49 4.39
N GLN A 69 -1.71 15.15 5.68
CA GLN A 69 -2.75 14.34 6.32
C GLN A 69 -4.20 14.83 6.03
N PRO A 70 -4.49 16.15 6.00
CA PRO A 70 -5.84 16.64 5.65
C PRO A 70 -6.30 16.29 4.23
N ASN A 71 -5.38 15.91 3.33
CA ASN A 71 -5.69 15.53 1.95
C ASN A 71 -5.97 14.02 1.76
N ALA A 72 -5.92 13.22 2.83
CA ALA A 72 -6.05 11.76 2.76
C ALA A 72 -7.30 11.26 2.02
N ASP A 73 -8.47 11.83 2.30
CA ASP A 73 -9.73 11.43 1.64
C ASP A 73 -9.70 11.72 0.14
N LYS A 74 -9.12 12.87 -0.25
CA LYS A 74 -8.98 13.24 -1.66
C LYS A 74 -7.96 12.35 -2.36
N PHE A 75 -6.85 12.02 -1.69
CA PHE A 75 -5.86 11.07 -2.19
C PHE A 75 -6.47 9.69 -2.44
N LEU A 76 -7.26 9.18 -1.49
CA LEU A 76 -7.96 7.90 -1.60
C LEU A 76 -8.92 7.89 -2.80
N ALA A 77 -9.70 8.96 -2.99
CA ALA A 77 -10.60 9.08 -4.13
C ALA A 77 -9.83 9.05 -5.46
N LEU A 78 -8.76 9.83 -5.58
CA LEU A 78 -7.94 9.87 -6.79
C LEU A 78 -7.24 8.54 -7.07
N PHE A 79 -6.75 7.84 -6.03
CA PHE A 79 -6.14 6.52 -6.18
C PHE A 79 -7.11 5.53 -6.82
N GLY A 80 -8.40 5.56 -6.44
CA GLY A 80 -9.44 4.68 -6.99
C GLY A 80 -9.94 5.06 -8.38
N ASP A 81 -9.61 6.26 -8.88
CA ASP A 81 -10.01 6.73 -10.21
C ASP A 81 -9.08 6.23 -11.34
N ARG A 82 -7.94 5.63 -10.99
CA ARG A 82 -6.93 5.14 -11.94
C ARG A 82 -6.78 3.63 -11.94
#